data_AF-A0A3D2TJY0-F1
#
_entry.id   AF-A0A3D2TJY0-F1
#
_cell.length_a   1.000
_cell.length_b   1.000
_cell.length_c   1.000
_cell.angle_alpha   90.00
_cell.angle_beta   90.00
_cell.angle_gamma   90.00
#
_symmetry.space_group_name_H-M   'P 1'
#
loop_
_entity.id
_entity.type
_entity.pdbx_description
1 polymer ?
#
loop_
_entity_poly.entity_id
_entity_poly.type
_entity_poly.pdbx_seq_one_letter_code
_entity_poly.pdbx_strand_id
1 'polypeptide(L)' 'MGTKGEAFAGLAVALVTPFRDGQVDYDLFRDQIEFQIAAGTGTLCPVGTTGESPTL' A
#
# COMPACT_ATOMS: atom_id res chain seq x y z
N MET A 1 2.29 -3.84 29.21
CA MET A 1 2.70 -2.84 28.20
C MET A 1 2.74 -3.54 26.87
N GLY A 2 2.00 -3.04 25.88
CA GLY A 2 1.90 -3.68 24.57
C GLY A 2 3.23 -3.69 23.80
N THR A 3 3.45 -4.72 22.99
CA THR A 3 4.63 -4.76 22.12
C THR A 3 4.47 -3.81 20.93
N LYS A 4 5.59 -3.36 20.31
CA LYS A 4 5.52 -2.54 19.09
C LYS A 4 4.77 -3.23 17.93
N GLY A 5 4.76 -4.57 17.92
CA GLY A 5 4.08 -5.35 16.89
C GLY A 5 2.56 -5.34 17.01
N GLU A 6 2.00 -5.06 18.19
CA GLU A 6 0.54 -4.99 18.38
C GLU A 6 -0.11 -3.89 17.51
N ALA A 7 0.60 -2.80 17.23
CA ALA A 7 0.10 -1.70 16.40
C ALA A 7 -0.07 -2.08 14.91
N PHE A 8 0.60 -3.14 14.46
CA PHE A 8 0.58 -3.61 13.06
C PHE A 8 0.06 -5.04 12.93
N ALA A 9 -0.55 -5.56 13.99
CA ALA A 9 -1.13 -6.90 13.98
C ALA A 9 -2.40 -6.93 13.10
N GLY A 10 -2.66 -8.07 12.46
CA GLY A 10 -3.80 -8.25 11.57
C GLY A 10 -3.38 -8.28 10.10
N LEU A 11 -4.16 -7.60 9.25
CA LEU A 11 -3.95 -7.58 7.80
C LEU A 11 -3.10 -6.37 7.37
N ALA A 12 -2.01 -6.66 6.67
CA ALA A 12 -1.22 -5.68 5.94
C ALA A 12 -1.26 -6.00 4.44
N VAL A 13 -1.60 -5.01 3.61
CA VAL A 13 -1.71 -5.18 2.15
C VAL A 13 -0.51 -4.54 1.45
N ALA A 14 0.22 -5.35 0.69
CA ALA A 14 1.25 -4.85 -0.22
C ALA A 14 0.60 -4.21 -1.45
N LEU A 15 0.91 -2.95 -1.70
CA LEU A 15 0.30 -2.18 -2.79
C LEU A 15 1.14 -2.25 -4.07
N VAL A 16 0.46 -2.45 -5.20
CA VAL A 16 1.02 -2.16 -6.52
C VAL A 16 1.21 -0.65 -6.66
N THR A 17 2.28 -0.22 -7.33
CA THR A 17 2.47 1.19 -7.71
C THR A 17 1.94 1.36 -9.13
N PRO A 18 0.79 2.03 -9.33
CA PRO A 18 0.25 2.18 -10.67
C PRO A 18 1.08 3.16 -11.49
N PHE A 19 1.27 2.85 -12.77
CA PHE A 19 1.97 3.69 -13.73
C PHE A 19 1.06 4.06 -14.90
N ARG A 20 1.22 5.29 -15.39
CA ARG A 20 0.61 5.81 -16.62
C ARG A 20 1.69 6.55 -17.41
N ASP A 21 1.89 6.14 -18.66
CA ASP A 21 2.91 6.70 -19.55
C ASP A 21 4.33 6.72 -18.95
N GLY A 22 4.69 5.66 -18.21
CA GLY A 22 6.00 5.51 -17.58
C GLY A 22 6.23 6.43 -16.37
N GLN A 23 5.19 7.07 -15.85
CA GLN A 23 5.22 7.88 -14.62
C GLN A 23 4.24 7.31 -13.60
N VAL A 24 4.48 7.56 -12.32
CA VAL A 24 3.56 7.13 -11.25
C VAL A 24 2.21 7.82 -11.42
N ASP A 25 1.14 7.03 -11.43
CA ASP A 25 -0.23 7.48 -11.53
C ASP A 25 -0.80 7.73 -10.11
N TYR A 26 -0.53 8.92 -9.59
CA TYR A 26 -0.91 9.28 -8.22
C TYR A 26 -2.42 9.32 -7.97
N ASP A 27 -3.22 9.62 -8.99
CA ASP A 27 -4.67 9.66 -8.88
C ASP A 27 -5.21 8.23 -8.70
N LEU A 28 -4.78 7.29 -9.55
CA LEU A 28 -5.17 5.89 -9.40
C LEU A 28 -4.60 5.29 -8.11
N PHE A 29 -3.40 5.70 -7.69
CA PHE A 29 -2.81 5.22 -6.45
C PHE A 29 -3.61 5.66 -5.23
N ARG A 30 -4.14 6.90 -5.25
CA ARG A 30 -5.07 7.40 -4.23
C ARG A 30 -6.35 6.58 -4.19
N ASP A 31 -6.96 6.32 -5.33
CA ASP A 31 -8.20 5.52 -5.40
C ASP A 31 -7.99 4.10 -4.85
N GLN A 32 -6.84 3.49 -5.12
CA GLN A 32 -6.46 2.19 -4.56
C GLN A 32 -6.32 2.25 -3.03
N ILE A 33 -5.73 3.32 -2.47
CA ILE A 33 -5.62 3.51 -1.03
C ILE A 33 -7.00 3.65 -0.39
N GLU A 34 -7.87 4.49 -0.96
CA GLU A 34 -9.23 4.69 -0.45
C GLU A 34 -10.05 3.39 -0.50
N PHE A 35 -9.88 2.59 -1.56
CA PHE A 35 -10.50 1.26 -1.64
C PHE A 35 -10.06 0.35 -0.48
N GLN A 36 -8.76 0.32 -0.15
CA GLN A 36 -8.26 -0.51 0.95
C GLN A 36 -8.76 -0.02 2.31
N ILE A 37 -8.81 1.30 2.52
CA ILE A 37 -9.35 1.91 3.73
C ILE A 37 -10.84 1.54 3.87
N ALA A 38 -11.62 1.69 2.81
CA ALA A 38 -13.04 1.34 2.79
C ALA A 38 -13.28 -0.17 3.04
N ALA A 39 -12.35 -1.02 2.63
CA ALA A 39 -12.37 -2.46 2.91
C ALA A 39 -11.97 -2.83 4.35
N GLY A 40 -11.54 -1.85 5.16
CA GLY A 40 -11.14 -2.05 6.56
C GLY A 40 -9.69 -2.50 6.74
N THR A 41 -8.84 -2.33 5.73
CA THR A 41 -7.41 -2.65 5.83
C THR A 41 -6.72 -1.68 6.78
N GLY A 42 -6.15 -2.20 7.88
CA GLY A 42 -5.50 -1.40 8.91
C GLY A 42 -4.04 -1.04 8.63
N THR A 43 -3.36 -1.73 7.71
CA THR A 43 -1.96 -1.47 7.37
C THR A 43 -1.71 -1.60 5.87
N LEU A 44 -1.03 -0.62 5.28
CA LEU A 44 -0.65 -0.60 3.87
C LEU A 44 0.87 -0.60 3.73
N CYS A 45 1.38 -1.40 2.80
CA CYS A 45 2.81 -1.59 2.55
C CYS A 45 3.14 -1.22 1.08
N PRO A 46 3.40 0.06 0.78
CA PRO A 46 3.84 0.48 -0.55
C PRO A 46 5.35 0.19 -0.75
N VAL A 47 5.82 0.26 -2.00
CA VAL A 47 7.26 0.16 -2.34
C VAL A 47 7.92 -1.16 -1.88
N GLY A 48 7.14 -2.24 -1.84
CA GLY A 48 7.67 -3.60 -1.79
C GLY A 48 7.97 -4.13 -3.20
N THR A 49 8.30 -5.42 -3.31
CA THR A 49 8.41 -6.09 -4.63
C THR A 49 7.09 -5.98 -5.42
N THR A 50 5.94 -6.12 -4.75
CA THR A 50 4.61 -5.89 -5.34
C THR A 50 4.44 -4.48 -5.89
N GLY A 51 5.08 -3.50 -5.26
CA GLY A 51 5.08 -2.10 -5.68
C GLY A 51 6.18 -1.77 -6.68
N GLU A 52 6.89 -2.76 -7.23
CA GLU A 52 7.97 -2.57 -8.22
C GLU A 52 9.18 -1.77 -7.69
N SER A 53 9.51 -1.91 -6.41
CA SER A 53 10.60 -1.14 -5.78
C SER A 53 11.97 -1.17 -6.47
N PRO A 54 12.41 -2.23 -7.20
CA PRO A 54 13.68 -2.19 -7.93
C PRO A 54 13.67 -1.30 -9.18
N THR A 55 12.49 -0.93 -9.68
CA THR A 55 12.30 -0.24 -10.97
C THR A 55 11.51 1.06 -10.87
N LEU A 56 11.17 1.48 -9.64
CA LEU A 56 10.53 2.76 -9.32
C LEU A 56 11.46 3.96 -9.50
#